data_AF-A0A1I6BCC5-F1
#
_entry.id   AF-A0A1I6BCC5-F1
#
_cell.length_a   1.000
_cell.length_b   1.000
_cell.length_c   1.000
_cell.angle_alpha   90.00
_cell.angle_beta   90.00
_cell.angle_gamma   90.00
#
_symmetry.space_group_name_H-M   'P 1'
#
loop_
_entity.id
_entity.type
_entity.pdbx_description
1 polymer ?
#
loop_
_entity_poly.entity_id
_entity_poly.type
_entity_poly.pdbx_seq_one_letter_code
_entity_poly.pdbx_strand_id
1 'polypeptide(L)'
;MELEAEFTSEPFRGEGAPPEHAVRARDAADAAGLDTDFGPLGTLARGTADELFAALPSIARAALEGGATRVTLQLRRTDDSDTVPAVELNSALSRLISDVERELGSKLRELDRPEKQRAVRLLRERGAFNLRKSVSAVAEELGVTRFTVYNYLNREAD
;
A
#
# COMPACT_ATOMS: atom_id res chain seq x y z
N MET A 1 10.51 10.97 12.19
CA MET A 1 9.81 9.93 11.42
C MET A 1 8.38 10.02 11.82
N GLU A 2 7.51 10.33 10.89
CA GLU A 2 6.06 10.31 11.06
C GLU A 2 5.57 8.87 10.98
N LEU A 3 4.70 8.52 11.92
CA LEU A 3 4.01 7.25 11.97
C LEU A 3 2.50 7.49 11.98
N GLU A 4 1.78 6.47 11.52
CA GLU A 4 0.33 6.32 11.66
C GLU A 4 0.07 5.02 12.41
N ALA A 5 -0.71 5.13 13.49
CA ALA A 5 -1.23 4.02 14.24
C ALA A 5 -2.72 3.87 13.93
N GLU A 6 -3.14 2.67 13.52
CA GLU A 6 -4.54 2.29 13.45
C GLU A 6 -4.80 1.27 14.56
N PHE A 7 -5.69 1.60 15.50
CA PHE A 7 -6.02 0.71 16.60
C PHE A 7 -7.52 0.47 16.75
N THR A 8 -7.85 -0.74 17.16
CA THR A 8 -9.22 -1.18 17.46
C THR A 8 -9.28 -1.77 18.86
N SER A 9 -10.44 -1.64 19.49
CA SER A 9 -10.72 -2.25 20.78
C SER A 9 -12.05 -2.98 20.75
N GLU A 10 -12.11 -4.12 21.41
CA GLU A 10 -13.28 -5.02 21.45
C GLU A 10 -13.76 -5.23 22.88
N PRO A 11 -15.06 -5.51 23.10
CA PRO A 11 -16.05 -5.96 22.10
C PRO A 11 -16.70 -4.83 21.29
N PHE A 12 -16.78 -5.00 19.97
CA PHE A 12 -17.57 -4.11 19.11
C PHE A 12 -19.05 -4.51 19.18
N ARG A 13 -19.90 -3.59 19.65
CA ARG A 13 -21.35 -3.76 19.62
C ARG A 13 -21.95 -2.89 18.51
N GLY A 14 -21.76 -3.33 17.27
CA GLY A 14 -22.51 -2.90 16.08
C GLY A 14 -23.06 -1.47 16.12
N GLU A 15 -24.39 -1.38 15.98
CA GLU A 15 -25.13 -0.12 15.97
C GLU A 15 -25.22 0.52 17.36
N GLY A 16 -24.99 1.84 17.43
CA GLY A 16 -25.20 2.64 18.63
C GLY A 16 -24.08 3.64 18.90
N ALA A 17 -24.07 4.15 20.13
CA ALA A 17 -22.98 5.00 20.59
C ALA A 17 -21.67 4.21 20.66
N PRO A 18 -20.51 4.83 20.38
CA PRO A 18 -19.22 4.17 20.52
C PRO A 18 -19.03 3.64 21.95
N PRO A 19 -18.46 2.44 22.12
CA PRO A 19 -18.24 1.88 23.43
C PRO A 19 -17.20 2.69 24.22
N GLU A 20 -17.32 2.68 25.55
CA GLU A 20 -16.48 3.49 26.44
C GLU A 20 -14.98 3.23 26.24
N HIS A 21 -14.58 1.97 26.02
CA HIS A 21 -13.19 1.63 25.73
C HIS A 21 -12.63 2.30 24.48
N ALA A 22 -13.43 2.46 23.43
CA ALA A 22 -13.00 3.10 22.19
C ALA A 22 -12.87 4.61 22.37
N VAL A 23 -13.82 5.22 23.10
CA VAL A 23 -13.79 6.65 23.43
C VAL A 23 -12.58 6.98 24.30
N ARG A 24 -12.34 6.22 25.38
CA ARG A 24 -11.20 6.44 26.27
C ARG A 24 -9.85 6.27 25.57
N ALA A 25 -9.74 5.31 24.65
CA ALA A 25 -8.54 5.09 23.87
C ALA A 25 -8.24 6.27 22.93
N ARG A 26 -9.29 6.81 22.27
CA ARG A 26 -9.18 8.04 21.47
C ARG A 26 -8.78 9.23 22.35
N ASP A 27 -9.46 9.45 23.47
CA ASP A 27 -9.17 10.58 24.37
C ASP A 27 -7.74 10.55 24.90
N ALA A 28 -7.19 9.34 25.16
CA ALA A 28 -5.79 9.17 25.54
C ALA A 28 -4.81 9.53 24.40
N ALA A 29 -5.19 9.28 23.15
CA ALA A 29 -4.40 9.69 21.98
C ALA A 29 -4.46 11.22 21.77
N ASP A 30 -5.65 11.82 21.90
CA ASP A 30 -5.85 13.27 21.81
C ASP A 30 -5.08 14.02 22.90
N ALA A 31 -5.13 13.51 24.15
CA ALA A 31 -4.39 14.08 25.28
C ALA A 31 -2.86 13.98 25.12
N ALA A 32 -2.39 13.05 24.31
CA ALA A 32 -0.98 12.92 23.95
C ALA A 32 -0.57 13.85 22.78
N GLY A 33 -1.51 14.61 22.21
CA GLY A 33 -1.25 15.57 21.14
C GLY A 33 -1.19 14.95 19.75
N LEU A 34 -1.66 13.72 19.57
CA LEU A 34 -1.71 13.05 18.27
C LEU A 34 -2.88 13.59 17.42
N ASP A 35 -2.71 13.62 16.10
CA ASP A 35 -3.80 13.89 15.16
C ASP A 35 -4.66 12.63 15.01
N THR A 36 -5.90 12.66 15.48
CA THR A 36 -6.77 11.48 15.51
C THR A 36 -7.96 11.56 14.55
N ASP A 37 -8.32 10.41 13.98
CA ASP A 37 -9.54 10.21 13.22
C ASP A 37 -10.30 9.00 13.78
N PHE A 38 -11.48 9.25 14.35
CA PHE A 38 -12.30 8.25 15.03
C PHE A 38 -13.38 7.71 14.09
N GLY A 39 -13.12 6.55 13.48
CA GLY A 39 -13.96 5.96 12.46
C GLY A 39 -14.71 4.70 12.90
N PRO A 40 -15.59 4.17 12.02
CA PRO A 40 -16.40 2.97 12.30
C PRO A 40 -15.56 1.68 12.38
N LEU A 41 -14.33 1.69 11.87
CA LEU A 41 -13.45 0.53 11.81
C LEU A 41 -12.28 0.59 12.82
N GLY A 42 -12.16 1.67 13.58
CA GLY A 42 -11.03 1.91 14.47
C GLY A 42 -10.71 3.38 14.65
N THR A 43 -9.67 3.66 15.42
CA THR A 43 -9.10 5.00 15.58
C THR A 43 -7.76 5.06 14.87
N LEU A 44 -7.60 6.03 14.01
CA LEU A 44 -6.32 6.42 13.44
C LEU A 44 -5.69 7.50 14.32
N ALA A 45 -4.40 7.42 14.57
CA ALA A 45 -3.62 8.43 15.27
C ALA A 45 -2.28 8.66 14.55
N ARG A 46 -1.93 9.92 14.31
CA ARG A 46 -0.72 10.32 13.57
C ARG A 46 0.13 11.26 14.42
N GLY A 47 1.44 11.17 14.22
CA GLY A 47 2.42 12.06 14.82
C GLY A 47 3.83 11.54 14.59
N THR A 48 4.80 12.18 15.24
CA THR A 48 6.18 11.68 15.22
C THR A 48 6.26 10.32 15.92
N ALA A 49 7.28 9.53 15.57
CA ALA A 49 7.54 8.24 16.17
C ALA A 49 7.69 8.34 17.69
N ASP A 50 8.37 9.37 18.19
CA ASP A 50 8.58 9.58 19.62
C ASP A 50 7.26 9.89 20.35
N GLU A 51 6.41 10.75 19.78
CA GLU A 51 5.07 11.04 20.32
C GLU A 51 4.19 9.79 20.33
N LEU A 52 4.15 9.04 19.23
CA LEU A 52 3.34 7.83 19.12
C LEU A 52 3.81 6.75 20.08
N PHE A 53 5.10 6.44 20.13
CA PHE A 53 5.62 5.41 21.04
C PHE A 53 5.44 5.78 22.51
N ALA A 54 5.51 7.05 22.87
CA ALA A 54 5.20 7.53 24.21
C ALA A 54 3.70 7.36 24.56
N ALA A 55 2.81 7.52 23.57
CA ALA A 55 1.36 7.44 23.77
C ALA A 55 0.78 6.01 23.76
N LEU A 56 1.40 5.06 23.06
CA LEU A 56 0.85 3.70 22.91
C LEU A 56 0.50 3.01 24.24
N PRO A 57 1.33 3.09 25.32
CA PRO A 57 0.98 2.46 26.59
C PRO A 57 -0.25 3.07 27.27
N SER A 58 -0.48 4.38 27.17
CA SER A 58 -1.65 5.03 27.76
C SER A 58 -2.91 4.72 26.96
N ILE A 59 -2.83 4.69 25.64
CA ILE A 59 -3.94 4.29 24.75
C ILE A 59 -4.39 2.86 25.06
N ALA A 60 -3.45 1.91 25.12
CA ALA A 60 -3.75 0.52 25.41
C ALA A 60 -4.34 0.34 26.82
N ARG A 61 -3.77 1.04 27.82
CA ARG A 61 -4.30 1.00 29.20
C ARG A 61 -5.71 1.59 29.27
N ALA A 62 -5.95 2.75 28.66
CA ALA A 62 -7.26 3.40 28.66
C ALA A 62 -8.34 2.54 27.98
N ALA A 63 -8.00 1.84 26.90
CA ALA A 63 -8.90 0.89 26.26
C ALA A 63 -9.27 -0.26 27.22
N LEU A 64 -8.27 -0.92 27.83
CA LEU A 64 -8.49 -2.05 28.73
C LEU A 64 -9.25 -1.65 30.00
N GLU A 65 -8.91 -0.52 30.61
CA GLU A 65 -9.63 0.05 31.76
C GLU A 65 -11.05 0.49 31.42
N GLY A 66 -11.29 0.88 30.16
CA GLY A 66 -12.62 1.14 29.62
C GLY A 66 -13.45 -0.10 29.29
N GLY A 67 -12.94 -1.30 29.61
CA GLY A 67 -13.65 -2.56 29.41
C GLY A 67 -13.32 -3.29 28.11
N ALA A 68 -12.27 -2.88 27.38
CA ALA A 68 -11.81 -3.69 26.26
C ALA A 68 -11.26 -5.03 26.75
N THR A 69 -11.64 -6.11 26.08
CA THR A 69 -11.05 -7.45 26.28
C THR A 69 -9.91 -7.73 25.32
N ARG A 70 -9.83 -6.96 24.21
CA ARG A 70 -8.78 -7.04 23.21
C ARG A 70 -8.52 -5.68 22.60
N VAL A 71 -7.24 -5.39 22.35
CA VAL A 71 -6.77 -4.23 21.59
C VAL A 71 -5.90 -4.74 20.44
N THR A 72 -6.13 -4.26 19.23
CA THR A 72 -5.29 -4.55 18.06
C THR A 72 -4.66 -3.24 17.58
N LEU A 73 -3.41 -3.29 17.16
CA LEU A 73 -2.65 -2.14 16.67
C LEU A 73 -1.94 -2.49 15.36
N GLN A 74 -2.06 -1.62 14.37
CA GLN A 74 -1.19 -1.58 13.19
C GLN A 74 -0.41 -0.27 13.20
N LEU A 75 0.89 -0.35 12.92
CA LEU A 75 1.75 0.81 12.78
C LEU A 75 2.26 0.88 11.34
N ARG A 76 2.23 2.07 10.76
CA ARG A 76 2.76 2.38 9.44
C ARG A 76 3.63 3.62 9.55
N ARG A 77 4.65 3.72 8.70
CA ARG A 77 5.43 4.94 8.54
C ARG A 77 4.73 5.83 7.51
N THR A 78 4.56 7.11 7.81
CA THR A 78 3.90 8.07 6.93
C THR A 78 4.87 9.00 6.21
N ASP A 79 6.13 9.11 6.67
CA ASP A 79 7.23 9.58 5.81
C ASP A 79 7.39 8.71 4.56
N ASP A 80 6.84 7.49 4.65
CA ASP A 80 6.86 6.45 3.65
C ASP A 80 5.63 6.51 2.75
N SER A 81 5.14 7.73 2.45
CA SER A 81 4.44 7.94 1.19
C SER A 81 5.31 7.59 -0.03
N ASP A 82 6.63 7.37 0.18
CA ASP A 82 7.56 6.63 -0.70
C ASP A 82 8.73 6.01 0.12
N THR A 83 8.72 4.72 0.53
CA THR A 83 9.90 3.78 0.54
C THR A 83 9.68 2.36 1.17
N VAL A 84 8.96 1.48 0.48
CA VAL A 84 9.70 0.31 -0.07
C VAL A 84 10.45 0.93 -1.23
N PRO A 85 11.78 0.81 -1.43
CA PRO A 85 12.39 1.46 -2.56
C PRO A 85 11.59 1.06 -3.79
N ALA A 86 10.95 2.03 -4.44
CA ALA A 86 10.46 1.86 -5.80
C ALA A 86 11.62 1.30 -6.64
N VAL A 87 12.86 1.62 -6.26
CA VAL A 87 14.11 1.02 -6.75
C VAL A 87 14.15 -0.52 -6.67
N GLU A 88 13.53 -1.24 -5.74
CA GLU A 88 13.58 -2.72 -5.72
C GLU A 88 12.48 -3.38 -6.56
N LEU A 89 11.23 -2.91 -6.48
CA LEU A 89 10.13 -3.44 -7.29
C LEU A 89 10.19 -2.95 -8.74
N ASN A 90 10.53 -1.66 -8.94
CA ASN A 90 10.85 -1.16 -10.26
C ASN A 90 12.16 -1.74 -10.75
N SER A 91 13.19 -2.04 -9.92
CA SER A 91 14.36 -2.76 -10.48
C SER A 91 14.02 -4.17 -10.89
N ALA A 92 13.13 -4.88 -10.20
CA ALA A 92 12.67 -6.18 -10.66
C ALA A 92 11.98 -6.07 -12.04
N LEU A 93 11.06 -5.11 -12.20
CA LEU A 93 10.41 -4.85 -13.49
C LEU A 93 11.42 -4.36 -14.55
N SER A 94 12.33 -3.46 -14.22
CA SER A 94 13.36 -2.93 -15.12
C SER A 94 14.35 -4.01 -15.55
N ARG A 95 14.68 -4.98 -14.68
CA ARG A 95 15.46 -6.16 -15.05
C ARG A 95 14.71 -7.02 -16.06
N LEU A 96 13.43 -7.31 -15.79
CA LEU A 96 12.58 -8.06 -16.73
C LEU A 96 12.46 -7.36 -18.09
N ILE A 97 12.25 -6.05 -18.10
CA ILE A 97 12.22 -5.23 -19.31
C ILE A 97 13.57 -5.32 -20.04
N SER A 98 14.69 -5.13 -19.33
CA SER A 98 16.02 -5.22 -19.92
C SER A 98 16.31 -6.60 -20.51
N ASP A 99 15.85 -7.67 -19.85
CA ASP A 99 15.97 -9.04 -20.36
C ASP A 99 15.18 -9.25 -21.65
N VAL A 100 13.97 -8.69 -21.72
CA VAL A 100 13.14 -8.74 -22.93
C VAL A 100 13.76 -7.89 -24.05
N GLU A 101 14.25 -6.68 -23.76
CA GLU A 101 14.95 -5.84 -24.75
C GLU A 101 16.20 -6.53 -25.30
N ARG A 102 16.98 -7.22 -24.44
CA ARG A 102 18.14 -8.00 -24.89
C ARG A 102 17.75 -9.18 -25.78
N GLU A 103 16.65 -9.86 -25.47
CA GLU A 103 16.14 -10.95 -26.30
C GLU A 103 15.61 -10.46 -27.66
N LEU A 104 14.98 -9.28 -27.69
CA LEU A 104 14.42 -8.68 -28.91
C LEU A 104 15.44 -7.87 -29.71
N GLY A 105 16.60 -7.55 -29.11
CA GLY A 105 17.66 -6.78 -29.75
C GLY A 105 17.37 -5.29 -29.93
N SER A 106 16.31 -4.76 -29.31
CA SER A 106 15.88 -3.36 -29.47
C SER A 106 15.13 -2.86 -28.24
N LYS A 107 15.04 -1.53 -28.08
CA LYS A 107 14.30 -0.89 -26.99
C LYS A 107 12.80 -1.06 -27.18
N LEU A 108 12.06 -1.25 -26.08
CA LEU A 108 10.60 -1.51 -26.14
C LEU A 108 9.84 -0.44 -26.96
N ARG A 109 10.24 0.83 -26.86
CA ARG A 109 9.64 1.95 -27.59
C ARG A 109 9.85 1.89 -29.11
N GLU A 110 10.96 1.30 -29.55
CA GLU A 110 11.42 1.24 -30.94
C GLU A 110 10.85 0.04 -31.71
N LEU A 111 10.28 -0.94 -30.98
CA LEU A 111 9.66 -2.13 -31.55
C LEU A 111 8.46 -1.78 -32.44
N ASP A 112 8.26 -2.59 -33.48
CA ASP A 112 7.04 -2.54 -34.26
C ASP A 112 5.84 -3.11 -33.48
N ARG A 113 4.63 -3.00 -34.04
CA ARG A 113 3.42 -3.45 -33.32
C ARG A 113 3.45 -4.96 -33.00
N PRO A 114 3.72 -5.87 -33.95
CA PRO A 114 3.88 -7.30 -33.65
C PRO A 114 4.92 -7.59 -32.56
N GLU A 115 6.07 -6.92 -32.58
CA GLU A 115 7.13 -7.10 -31.60
C GLU A 115 6.74 -6.53 -30.23
N LYS A 116 6.02 -5.41 -30.17
CA LYS A 116 5.44 -4.89 -28.91
C LYS A 116 4.46 -5.88 -28.28
N GLN A 117 3.66 -6.57 -29.09
CA GLN A 117 2.78 -7.64 -28.60
C GLN A 117 3.59 -8.83 -28.05
N ARG A 118 4.63 -9.26 -28.78
CA ARG A 118 5.56 -10.31 -28.32
C ARG A 118 6.26 -9.92 -27.02
N ALA A 119 6.69 -8.67 -26.87
CA ALA A 119 7.31 -8.16 -25.66
C ALA A 119 6.36 -8.24 -24.45
N VAL A 120 5.10 -7.82 -24.62
CA VAL A 120 4.08 -7.92 -23.57
C VAL A 120 3.82 -9.37 -23.17
N ARG A 121 3.81 -10.33 -24.12
CA ARG A 121 3.73 -11.76 -23.78
C ARG A 121 4.88 -12.21 -22.90
N LEU A 122 6.11 -11.94 -23.32
CA LEU A 122 7.31 -12.36 -22.57
C LEU A 122 7.32 -11.77 -21.16
N LEU A 123 6.93 -10.50 -21.02
CA LEU A 123 6.78 -9.85 -19.71
C LEU A 123 5.70 -10.55 -18.86
N ARG A 124 4.58 -10.97 -19.46
CA ARG A 124 3.53 -11.73 -18.76
C ARG A 124 4.02 -13.08 -18.27
N GLU A 125 4.67 -13.85 -19.13
CA GLU A 125 5.23 -15.17 -18.80
C GLU A 125 6.26 -15.08 -17.66
N ARG A 126 7.03 -13.99 -17.60
CA ARG A 126 8.00 -13.71 -16.54
C ARG A 126 7.39 -13.09 -15.27
N GLY A 127 6.07 -12.97 -15.21
CA GLY A 127 5.36 -12.47 -14.03
C GLY A 127 5.44 -10.95 -13.82
N ALA A 128 5.86 -10.17 -14.84
CA ALA A 128 5.99 -8.71 -14.72
C ALA A 128 4.67 -8.04 -14.30
N PHE A 129 3.53 -8.55 -14.77
CA PHE A 129 2.21 -7.96 -14.49
C PHE A 129 1.64 -8.33 -13.11
N ASN A 130 2.32 -9.19 -12.34
CA ASN A 130 2.00 -9.42 -10.93
C ASN A 130 2.56 -8.30 -10.03
N LEU A 131 3.47 -7.48 -10.55
CA LEU A 131 4.08 -6.38 -9.82
C LEU A 131 3.15 -5.16 -9.79
N ARG A 132 3.12 -4.45 -8.65
CA ARG A 132 2.31 -3.25 -8.47
C ARG A 132 2.70 -2.17 -9.49
N LYS A 133 1.72 -1.49 -10.10
CA LYS A 133 1.90 -0.44 -11.13
C LYS A 133 2.61 -0.89 -12.43
N SER A 134 2.83 -2.19 -12.64
CA SER A 134 3.52 -2.75 -13.83
C SER A 134 2.92 -2.33 -15.16
N VAL A 135 1.58 -2.35 -15.30
CA VAL A 135 0.89 -1.95 -16.54
C VAL A 135 1.22 -0.50 -16.93
N SER A 136 1.25 0.42 -15.96
CA SER A 136 1.58 1.82 -16.21
C SER A 136 3.02 1.99 -16.68
N ALA A 137 3.97 1.34 -16.00
CA ALA A 137 5.39 1.41 -16.35
C ALA A 137 5.71 0.76 -17.71
N VAL A 138 5.12 -0.41 -17.99
CA VAL A 138 5.29 -1.08 -19.29
C VAL A 138 4.69 -0.25 -20.43
N ALA A 139 3.55 0.41 -20.20
CA ALA A 139 2.95 1.31 -21.18
C ALA A 139 3.87 2.50 -21.51
N GLU A 140 4.50 3.08 -20.49
CA GLU A 140 5.48 4.16 -20.64
C GLU A 140 6.70 3.71 -21.46
N GLU A 141 7.30 2.55 -21.14
CA GLU A 141 8.47 2.05 -21.87
C GLU A 141 8.17 1.62 -23.31
N LEU A 142 6.95 1.14 -23.58
CA LEU A 142 6.48 0.84 -24.93
C LEU A 142 6.09 2.10 -25.73
N GLY A 143 5.92 3.24 -25.06
CA GLY A 143 5.39 4.47 -25.67
C GLY A 143 3.93 4.34 -26.11
N VAL A 144 3.10 3.61 -25.34
CA VAL A 144 1.68 3.37 -25.64
C VAL A 144 0.80 3.67 -24.43
N THR A 145 -0.52 3.59 -24.60
CA THR A 145 -1.45 3.77 -23.49
C THR A 145 -1.60 2.48 -22.67
N ARG A 146 -2.01 2.59 -21.39
CA ARG A 146 -2.40 1.43 -20.56
C ARG A 146 -3.46 0.59 -21.23
N PHE A 147 -4.42 1.22 -21.90
CA PHE A 147 -5.46 0.54 -22.68
C PHE A 147 -4.85 -0.36 -23.77
N THR A 148 -3.80 0.11 -24.46
CA THR A 148 -3.08 -0.69 -25.47
C THR A 148 -2.40 -1.90 -24.85
N VAL A 149 -1.81 -1.78 -23.66
CA VAL A 149 -1.21 -2.91 -22.95
C VAL A 149 -2.27 -3.95 -22.56
N TYR A 150 -3.42 -3.51 -22.02
CA TYR A 150 -4.54 -4.42 -21.75
C TYR A 150 -5.04 -5.12 -23.02
N ASN A 151 -5.09 -4.42 -24.16
CA ASN A 151 -5.45 -5.02 -25.44
C ASN A 151 -4.47 -6.12 -25.87
N TYR A 152 -3.17 -5.92 -25.67
CA TYR A 152 -2.16 -6.93 -25.97
C TYR A 152 -2.27 -8.15 -25.06
N LEU A 153 -2.56 -7.95 -23.77
CA LEU A 153 -2.77 -9.04 -22.81
C LEU A 153 -3.99 -9.91 -23.12
N ASN A 154 -5.06 -9.29 -23.62
CA ASN A 154 -6.32 -9.98 -23.94
C ASN A 154 -6.28 -10.71 -25.29
N ARG A 155 -5.38 -10.33 -26.20
CA ARG A 155 -5.24 -10.94 -27.53
C ARG A 155 -4.62 -12.34 -27.54
N GLU A 156 -4.20 -12.85 -26.38
CA GLU A 156 -3.66 -14.22 -26.21
C GLU A 156 -4.58 -15.14 -25.42
N ALA A 157 -5.75 -14.64 -24.99
CA ALA A 157 -6.76 -15.45 -24.32
C ALA A 157 -7.75 -16.11 -25.31
N ASP A 158 -7.58 -15.81 -26.61
CA ASP A 158 -8.22 -16.46 -27.76
C ASP A 158 -7.16 -17.28 -28.54
#